data_AF-A0A958BW60-F1
#
_entry.id   AF-A0A958BW60-F1
#
_cell.length_a   1.000
_cell.length_b   1.000
_cell.length_c   1.000
_cell.angle_alpha   90.00
_cell.angle_beta   90.00
_cell.angle_gamma   90.00
#
_symmetry.space_group_name_H-M   'P 1'
#
loop_
_entity.id
_entity.type
_entity.pdbx_description
1 polymer ?
#
loop_
_entity_poly.entity_id
_entity_poly.type
_entity_poly.pdbx_seq_one_letter_code
_entity_poly.pdbx_strand_id
1 'polypeptide(L)'
;MTVLNRKPFWIYILLLAVSLACATNTPVAQRATVRPTRTPLPTFTITPLPPTATPVPTETPIPLVTDTPTEPPTAIPTDTPIPTDTLVPTDTPQPTSPPAAAAPPPPPPTDTPEPTAAPEPAEISPVATPTNTAIPGSPPGEYRPKETEKRANCAHLGVTGYVRDGDDDDDPRLPGVTIQVTGDEDGFRGPFYATTDGKGEYGMVIGEFGKIPERVEFVAEITGENVKTEDRPKWSFSDNCNSNDALQIMYIIWSKVN
;
A
#
# COMPACT_ATOMS: atom_id res chain seq x y z
N MET A 1 36.32 86.31 5.50
CA MET A 1 35.45 85.16 5.80
C MET A 1 35.95 83.98 5.01
N THR A 2 36.72 83.08 5.63
CA THR A 2 37.39 81.97 4.96
C THR A 2 36.63 80.70 5.30
N VAL A 3 35.85 80.20 4.34
CA VAL A 3 35.05 78.97 4.50
C VAL A 3 36.00 77.77 4.40
N LEU A 4 36.33 77.16 5.54
CA LEU A 4 37.10 75.92 5.56
C LEU A 4 36.26 74.77 5.01
N ASN A 5 36.67 74.30 3.83
CA ASN A 5 36.11 73.16 3.11
C ASN A 5 36.41 71.86 3.88
N ARG A 6 35.45 71.42 4.70
CA ARG A 6 35.53 70.23 5.55
C ARG A 6 35.28 69.00 4.67
N LYS A 7 36.33 68.49 4.02
CA LYS A 7 36.26 67.24 3.24
C LYS A 7 35.76 66.11 4.15
N PRO A 8 34.83 65.26 3.69
CA PRO A 8 34.18 64.26 4.51
C PRO A 8 35.17 63.17 4.92
N PHE A 9 35.68 63.29 6.14
CA PHE A 9 36.56 62.33 6.83
C PHE A 9 36.01 60.89 6.82
N TRP A 10 34.69 60.75 6.69
CA TRP A 10 33.99 59.47 6.63
C TRP A 10 34.35 58.61 5.42
N ILE A 11 34.74 59.22 4.28
CA ILE A 11 35.18 58.48 3.08
C ILE A 11 36.47 57.70 3.34
N TYR A 12 37.38 58.25 4.15
CA TYR A 12 38.64 57.58 4.49
C TYR A 12 38.44 56.41 5.45
N ILE A 13 37.47 56.51 6.37
CA ILE A 13 37.12 55.40 7.27
C ILE A 13 36.53 54.23 6.48
N LEU A 14 35.68 54.51 5.49
CA LEU A 14 35.05 53.48 4.67
C LEU A 14 36.05 52.78 3.75
N LEU A 15 37.01 53.51 3.18
CA LEU A 15 38.12 52.93 2.40
C LEU A 15 39.08 52.09 3.27
N LEU A 16 39.31 52.49 4.52
CA LEU A 16 40.14 51.71 5.45
C LEU A 16 39.46 50.39 5.86
N ALA A 17 38.13 50.40 6.06
CA ALA A 17 37.38 49.20 6.40
C ALA A 17 37.33 48.16 5.25
N VAL A 18 37.23 48.61 4.00
CA VAL A 18 37.19 47.70 2.83
C VAL A 18 38.55 47.02 2.59
N SER A 19 39.66 47.70 2.86
CA SER A 19 41.00 47.12 2.67
C SER A 19 41.38 46.09 3.74
N LEU A 20 40.79 46.15 4.94
CA LEU A 20 41.08 45.19 6.02
C LEU A 20 40.34 43.85 5.86
N ALA A 21 39.30 43.78 5.01
CA ALA A 21 38.54 42.56 4.75
C ALA A 21 39.18 41.59 3.74
N CYS A 22 40.24 41.99 3.03
CA CYS A 22 40.87 41.16 1.98
C CYS A 22 42.11 40.37 2.43
N ALA A 23 42.57 40.48 3.68
CA ALA A 23 43.87 39.94 4.10
C ALA A 23 43.85 38.57 4.81
N THR A 24 42.70 37.91 4.96
CA THR A 24 42.59 36.63 5.71
C THR A 24 42.42 35.38 4.82
N ASN A 25 42.94 35.41 3.58
CA ASN A 25 43.03 34.20 2.76
C ASN A 25 44.27 33.38 3.17
N THR A 26 44.18 32.68 4.31
CA THR A 26 45.15 31.64 4.66
C THR A 26 45.06 30.50 3.64
N PRO A 27 46.17 30.11 2.97
CA PRO A 27 46.18 28.96 2.08
C PRO A 27 45.98 27.70 2.90
N VAL A 28 44.78 27.11 2.79
CA VAL A 28 44.49 25.80 3.35
C VAL A 28 45.35 24.78 2.61
N ALA A 29 46.31 24.19 3.32
CA ALA A 29 47.12 23.09 2.80
C ALA A 29 46.19 21.95 2.38
N GLN A 30 46.08 21.72 1.06
CA GLN A 30 45.32 20.61 0.50
C GLN A 30 46.00 19.30 0.92
N ARG A 31 45.47 18.71 1.99
CA ARG A 31 45.81 17.37 2.44
C ARG A 31 45.42 16.40 1.33
N ALA A 32 46.39 15.64 0.81
CA ALA A 32 46.15 14.61 -0.20
C ALA A 32 45.06 13.66 0.29
N THR A 33 43.87 13.75 -0.30
CA THR A 33 42.75 12.88 -0.02
C THR A 33 43.06 11.53 -0.62
N VAL A 34 43.12 10.51 0.26
CA VAL A 34 43.30 9.12 -0.13
C VAL A 34 42.22 8.78 -1.14
N ARG A 35 42.61 8.41 -2.36
CA ARG A 35 41.68 8.04 -3.43
C ARG A 35 40.85 6.86 -2.92
N PRO A 36 39.51 6.95 -2.87
CA PRO A 36 38.68 5.86 -2.37
C PRO A 36 38.95 4.62 -3.21
N THR A 37 39.36 3.55 -2.52
CA THR A 37 39.57 2.24 -3.15
C THR A 37 38.18 1.69 -3.50
N ARG A 38 38.00 1.26 -4.76
CA ARG A 38 36.74 0.66 -5.22
C ARG A 38 36.45 -0.57 -4.36
N THR A 39 35.45 -0.46 -3.49
CA THR A 39 34.92 -1.58 -2.71
C THR A 39 34.41 -2.65 -3.70
N PRO A 40 34.83 -3.92 -3.56
CA PRO A 40 34.36 -4.99 -4.43
C PRO A 40 32.83 -5.10 -4.35
N LEU A 41 32.19 -5.30 -5.50
CA LEU A 41 30.75 -5.40 -5.63
C LEU A 41 30.27 -6.64 -4.84
N PRO A 42 29.26 -6.53 -3.96
CA PRO A 42 28.77 -7.68 -3.22
C PRO A 42 28.29 -8.75 -4.22
N THR A 43 28.82 -9.96 -4.06
CA THR A 43 28.33 -11.12 -4.81
C THR A 43 27.09 -11.63 -4.12
N PHE A 44 25.92 -11.40 -4.71
CA PHE A 44 24.67 -11.93 -4.19
C PHE A 44 24.66 -13.44 -4.39
N THR A 45 24.68 -14.16 -3.26
CA THR A 45 24.40 -15.59 -3.26
C THR A 45 22.88 -15.73 -3.29
N ILE A 46 22.33 -16.29 -4.37
CA ILE A 46 20.90 -16.56 -4.47
C ILE A 46 20.57 -17.65 -3.45
N THR A 47 19.99 -17.25 -2.32
CA THR A 47 19.38 -18.21 -1.39
C THR A 47 18.16 -18.79 -2.09
N PRO A 48 18.04 -20.12 -2.25
CA PRO A 48 16.87 -20.73 -2.84
C PRO A 48 15.63 -20.34 -2.02
N LEU A 49 14.60 -19.82 -2.69
CA LEU A 49 13.34 -19.52 -2.02
C LEU A 49 12.75 -20.82 -1.43
N PRO A 50 12.12 -20.74 -0.24
CA PRO A 50 11.34 -21.87 0.27
C PRO A 50 10.25 -22.24 -0.76
N PRO A 51 9.87 -23.52 -0.85
CA PRO A 51 8.85 -23.95 -1.79
C PRO A 51 7.55 -23.19 -1.53
N THR A 52 7.04 -22.55 -2.59
CA THR A 52 5.75 -21.87 -2.57
C THR A 52 4.67 -22.85 -2.11
N ALA A 53 3.88 -22.44 -1.10
CA ALA A 53 2.77 -23.25 -0.61
C ALA A 53 1.88 -23.66 -1.79
N THR A 54 1.59 -24.96 -1.88
CA THR A 54 0.70 -25.50 -2.91
C THR A 54 -0.68 -24.86 -2.72
N PRO A 55 -1.30 -24.29 -3.78
CA PRO A 55 -2.61 -23.69 -3.65
C PRO A 55 -3.61 -24.73 -3.13
N VAL A 56 -4.34 -24.37 -2.09
CA VAL A 56 -5.48 -25.16 -1.61
C VAL A 56 -6.54 -25.13 -2.72
N PRO A 57 -7.13 -26.27 -3.09
CA PRO A 57 -8.19 -26.29 -4.10
C PRO A 57 -9.32 -25.33 -3.68
N THR A 58 -9.65 -24.40 -4.57
CA THR A 58 -10.79 -23.50 -4.40
C THR A 58 -12.06 -24.34 -4.44
N GLU A 59 -12.89 -24.22 -3.41
CA GLU A 59 -14.22 -24.83 -3.35
C GLU A 59 -14.97 -24.50 -4.65
N THR A 60 -15.43 -25.55 -5.33
CA THR A 60 -16.20 -25.41 -6.57
C THR A 60 -17.53 -24.74 -6.22
N PRO A 61 -17.93 -23.65 -6.91
CA PRO A 61 -19.18 -22.96 -6.60
C PRO A 61 -20.34 -23.94 -6.71
N ILE A 62 -21.17 -23.99 -5.67
CA ILE A 62 -22.43 -24.73 -5.66
C ILE A 62 -23.30 -24.14 -6.77
N PRO A 63 -23.85 -24.95 -7.70
CA PRO A 63 -24.69 -24.44 -8.78
C PRO A 63 -25.89 -23.69 -8.19
N LEU A 64 -26.07 -22.44 -8.63
CA LEU A 64 -27.22 -21.63 -8.29
C LEU A 64 -28.47 -22.31 -8.86
N VAL A 65 -29.43 -22.63 -8.00
CA VAL A 65 -30.74 -23.15 -8.40
C VAL A 65 -31.35 -22.13 -9.35
N THR A 66 -31.41 -22.49 -10.63
CA THR A 66 -31.97 -21.63 -11.67
C THR A 66 -33.48 -21.65 -11.53
N ASP A 67 -34.09 -20.47 -11.47
CA ASP A 67 -35.54 -20.34 -11.31
C ASP A 67 -36.27 -21.15 -12.38
N THR A 68 -37.20 -21.98 -11.90
CA THR A 68 -38.07 -22.83 -12.73
C THR A 68 -38.84 -21.93 -13.70
N PRO A 69 -38.82 -22.21 -15.02
CA PRO A 69 -39.51 -21.37 -15.99
C PRO A 69 -41.01 -21.29 -15.67
N THR A 70 -41.52 -20.06 -15.55
CA THR A 70 -42.95 -19.77 -15.46
C THR A 70 -43.63 -20.25 -16.73
N GLU A 71 -44.57 -21.19 -16.59
CA GLU A 71 -45.32 -21.72 -17.73
C GLU A 71 -46.10 -20.61 -18.47
N PRO A 72 -46.15 -20.66 -19.82
CA PRO A 72 -46.94 -19.73 -20.60
C PRO A 72 -48.44 -19.91 -20.33
N PRO A 73 -49.27 -18.87 -20.55
CA PRO A 73 -50.71 -18.95 -20.33
C PRO A 73 -51.34 -20.05 -21.19
N THR A 74 -51.93 -21.04 -20.54
CA THR A 74 -52.64 -22.16 -21.15
C THR A 74 -53.80 -21.64 -21.99
N ALA A 75 -53.81 -21.98 -23.28
CA ALA A 75 -54.91 -21.68 -24.19
C ALA A 75 -56.22 -22.30 -23.68
N ILE A 76 -57.32 -21.56 -23.79
CA ILE A 76 -58.65 -21.99 -23.38
C ILE A 76 -59.08 -23.15 -24.29
N PRO A 77 -59.34 -24.36 -23.75
CA PRO A 77 -59.70 -25.51 -24.58
C PRO A 77 -61.10 -25.34 -25.19
N THR A 78 -61.23 -25.77 -26.45
CA THR A 78 -62.53 -25.93 -27.12
C THR A 78 -63.22 -27.19 -26.58
N ASP A 79 -64.52 -27.11 -26.31
CA ASP A 79 -65.32 -28.19 -25.73
C ASP A 79 -65.10 -29.52 -26.47
N THR A 80 -64.47 -30.46 -25.76
CA THR A 80 -64.28 -31.84 -26.18
C THR A 80 -65.46 -32.67 -25.64
N PRO A 81 -66.03 -33.60 -26.42
CA PRO A 81 -67.21 -34.36 -25.99
C PRO A 81 -66.95 -35.11 -24.67
N ILE A 82 -67.97 -35.11 -23.81
CA ILE A 82 -67.95 -35.66 -22.46
C ILE A 82 -67.58 -37.15 -22.51
N PRO A 83 -66.43 -37.57 -21.94
CA PRO A 83 -66.12 -38.99 -21.79
C PRO A 83 -67.00 -39.60 -20.71
N THR A 84 -67.48 -40.82 -20.99
CA THR A 84 -68.28 -41.66 -20.09
C THR A 84 -67.48 -42.06 -18.84
N ASP A 85 -68.16 -42.06 -17.69
CA ASP A 85 -67.60 -42.36 -16.37
C ASP A 85 -66.71 -43.61 -16.38
N THR A 86 -65.41 -43.38 -16.14
CA THR A 86 -64.44 -44.44 -15.86
C THR A 86 -64.32 -44.58 -14.35
N LEU A 87 -64.41 -45.82 -13.87
CA LEU A 87 -64.46 -46.18 -12.46
C LEU A 87 -63.30 -45.58 -11.65
N VAL A 88 -63.64 -45.01 -10.48
CA VAL A 88 -62.70 -44.43 -9.53
C VAL A 88 -61.76 -45.51 -8.99
N PRO A 89 -60.42 -45.37 -9.10
CA PRO A 89 -59.50 -46.32 -8.50
C PRO A 89 -59.59 -46.24 -6.97
N THR A 90 -59.63 -47.41 -6.33
CA THR A 90 -59.67 -47.55 -4.88
C THR A 90 -58.29 -47.27 -4.28
N ASP A 91 -58.22 -46.46 -3.22
CA ASP A 91 -56.98 -46.09 -2.55
C ASP A 91 -56.19 -47.34 -2.10
N THR A 92 -54.94 -47.41 -2.54
CA THR A 92 -53.99 -48.42 -2.09
C THR A 92 -53.40 -47.96 -0.74
N PRO A 93 -53.45 -48.78 0.33
CA PRO A 93 -52.96 -48.35 1.64
C PRO A 93 -51.46 -48.04 1.60
N GLN A 94 -51.08 -46.90 2.16
CA GLN A 94 -49.70 -46.45 2.25
C GLN A 94 -48.91 -47.35 3.21
N PRO A 95 -47.70 -47.82 2.84
CA PRO A 95 -46.90 -48.66 3.71
C PRO A 95 -46.47 -47.91 4.97
N THR A 96 -46.69 -48.53 6.12
CA THR A 96 -46.25 -48.05 7.43
C THR A 96 -44.74 -48.19 7.54
N SER A 97 -44.04 -47.10 7.85
CA SER A 97 -42.59 -47.10 8.02
C SER A 97 -42.18 -47.95 9.24
N PRO A 98 -41.09 -48.75 9.12
CA PRO A 98 -40.59 -49.53 10.24
C PRO A 98 -40.06 -48.62 11.36
N PRO A 99 -40.13 -49.06 12.63
CA PRO A 99 -39.67 -48.28 13.77
C PRO A 99 -38.17 -47.99 13.66
N ALA A 100 -37.82 -46.73 13.94
CA ALA A 100 -36.44 -46.27 13.94
C ALA A 100 -35.62 -47.06 14.97
N ALA A 101 -34.50 -47.63 14.53
CA ALA A 101 -33.57 -48.33 15.41
C ALA A 101 -33.02 -47.36 16.48
N ALA A 102 -32.99 -47.82 17.73
CA ALA A 102 -32.44 -47.05 18.84
C ALA A 102 -30.96 -46.71 18.59
N ALA A 103 -30.61 -45.44 18.74
CA ALA A 103 -29.24 -44.98 18.57
C ALA A 103 -28.31 -45.66 19.58
N PRO A 104 -27.09 -46.05 19.18
CA PRO A 104 -26.10 -46.59 20.11
C PRO A 104 -25.71 -45.54 21.16
N PRO A 105 -25.31 -45.98 22.38
CA PRO A 105 -24.85 -45.07 23.41
C PRO A 105 -23.60 -44.31 22.94
N PRO A 106 -23.43 -43.03 23.36
CA PRO A 106 -22.26 -42.26 23.01
C PRO A 106 -20.99 -42.93 23.56
N PRO A 107 -19.85 -42.85 22.84
CA PRO A 107 -18.60 -43.39 23.32
C PRO A 107 -18.15 -42.66 24.61
N PRO A 108 -17.38 -43.34 25.47
CA PRO A 108 -16.81 -42.72 26.67
C PRO A 108 -15.89 -41.55 26.28
N PRO A 109 -15.79 -40.50 27.11
CA PRO A 109 -14.89 -39.39 26.85
C PRO A 109 -13.44 -39.90 26.79
N THR A 110 -12.74 -39.55 25.73
CA THR A 110 -11.30 -39.79 25.59
C THR A 110 -10.54 -38.73 26.38
N ASP A 111 -9.52 -39.14 27.14
CA ASP A 111 -8.66 -38.23 27.88
C ASP A 111 -7.99 -37.22 26.93
N THR A 112 -8.28 -35.95 27.13
CA THR A 112 -7.63 -34.84 26.42
C THR A 112 -6.17 -34.79 26.87
N PRO A 113 -5.18 -34.87 25.96
CA PRO A 113 -3.78 -34.80 26.34
C PRO A 113 -3.48 -33.47 27.03
N GLU A 114 -2.67 -33.56 28.09
CA GLU A 114 -2.21 -32.39 28.84
C GLU A 114 -1.45 -31.43 27.90
N PRO A 115 -1.73 -30.12 27.96
CA PRO A 115 -1.09 -29.15 27.07
C PRO A 115 0.42 -29.19 27.26
N THR A 116 1.12 -29.56 26.18
CA THR A 116 2.58 -29.46 26.12
C THR A 116 2.97 -27.99 26.26
N ALA A 117 3.88 -27.70 27.19
CA ALA A 117 4.36 -26.34 27.43
C ALA A 117 4.78 -25.69 26.10
N ALA A 118 4.24 -24.50 25.84
CA ALA A 118 4.60 -23.74 24.66
C ALA A 118 6.12 -23.51 24.65
N PRO A 119 6.81 -23.75 23.52
CA PRO A 119 8.24 -23.52 23.45
C PRO A 119 8.54 -22.06 23.81
N GLU A 120 9.57 -21.88 24.62
CA GLU A 120 10.11 -20.56 24.95
C GLU A 120 10.40 -19.79 23.65
N PRO A 121 9.92 -18.54 23.50
CA PRO A 121 10.12 -17.77 22.28
C PRO A 121 11.60 -17.70 21.94
N ALA A 122 11.99 -18.26 20.80
CA ALA A 122 13.36 -18.14 20.31
C ALA A 122 13.72 -16.66 20.23
N GLU A 123 14.87 -16.28 20.80
CA GLU A 123 15.39 -14.92 20.68
C GLU A 123 15.44 -14.54 19.20
N ILE A 124 14.59 -13.59 18.83
CA ILE A 124 14.53 -13.05 17.47
C ILE A 124 15.90 -12.43 17.16
N SER A 125 16.66 -13.10 16.30
CA SER A 125 17.87 -12.53 15.72
C SER A 125 17.55 -11.15 15.12
N PRO A 126 18.41 -10.14 15.31
CA PRO A 126 18.17 -8.82 14.76
C PRO A 126 17.98 -8.94 13.24
N VAL A 127 16.78 -8.62 12.78
CA VAL A 127 16.45 -8.63 11.36
C VAL A 127 17.39 -7.64 10.69
N ALA A 128 18.08 -8.08 9.64
CA ALA A 128 19.04 -7.27 8.92
C ALA A 128 18.42 -5.91 8.56
N THR A 129 19.09 -4.83 8.96
CA THR A 129 18.74 -3.48 8.54
C THR A 129 18.73 -3.45 7.01
N PRO A 130 17.64 -3.02 6.36
CA PRO A 130 17.58 -2.98 4.91
C PRO A 130 18.75 -2.15 4.38
N THR A 131 19.55 -2.76 3.51
CA THR A 131 20.64 -2.05 2.82
C THR A 131 19.98 -1.19 1.74
N ASN A 132 20.05 0.14 1.89
CA ASN A 132 19.59 1.11 0.89
C ASN A 132 20.26 0.83 -0.46
N THR A 133 19.57 0.11 -1.34
CA THR A 133 19.96 -0.03 -2.75
C THR A 133 19.69 1.32 -3.41
N ALA A 134 20.64 1.83 -4.19
CA ALA A 134 20.45 3.08 -4.92
C ALA A 134 19.20 2.95 -5.81
N ILE A 135 18.15 3.69 -5.45
CA ILE A 135 16.85 3.62 -6.11
C ILE A 135 16.97 4.42 -7.41
N PRO A 136 16.41 3.93 -8.54
CA PRO A 136 16.26 4.74 -9.75
C PRO A 136 15.59 6.06 -9.36
N GLY A 137 16.34 7.16 -9.44
CA GLY A 137 15.87 8.47 -8.98
C GLY A 137 14.78 9.00 -9.90
N SER A 138 13.79 9.68 -9.34
CA SER A 138 12.81 10.42 -10.14
C SER A 138 13.49 11.48 -11.01
N PRO A 139 12.88 11.86 -12.16
CA PRO A 139 13.33 13.00 -12.94
C PRO A 139 13.48 14.25 -12.05
N PRO A 140 14.52 15.08 -12.26
CA PRO A 140 14.68 16.33 -11.52
C PRO A 140 13.47 17.24 -11.68
N GLY A 141 13.11 17.91 -10.58
CA GLY A 141 11.98 18.82 -10.55
C GLY A 141 11.41 19.00 -9.16
N GLU A 142 10.44 19.88 -9.08
CA GLU A 142 9.62 20.08 -7.90
C GLU A 142 8.29 19.39 -8.12
N TYR A 143 7.78 18.70 -7.10
CA TYR A 143 6.56 17.93 -7.16
C TYR A 143 5.66 18.31 -5.99
N ARG A 144 4.35 18.31 -6.22
CA ARG A 144 3.35 18.55 -5.19
C ARG A 144 2.14 17.64 -5.37
N PRO A 145 1.41 17.29 -4.29
CA PRO A 145 0.17 16.58 -4.42
C PRO A 145 -0.90 17.53 -4.99
N LYS A 146 -1.51 17.15 -6.11
CA LYS A 146 -2.65 17.86 -6.70
C LYS A 146 -3.96 17.43 -6.05
N GLU A 147 -4.11 16.13 -5.80
CA GLU A 147 -5.33 15.54 -5.25
C GLU A 147 -4.98 14.39 -4.31
N THR A 148 -5.73 14.28 -3.21
CA THR A 148 -5.66 13.16 -2.28
C THR A 148 -7.06 12.63 -2.01
N GLU A 149 -7.24 11.33 -2.12
CA GLU A 149 -8.53 10.66 -1.89
C GLU A 149 -8.31 9.48 -0.94
N LYS A 150 -9.22 9.35 0.03
CA LYS A 150 -9.24 8.25 1.00
C LYS A 150 -10.13 7.14 0.46
N ARG A 151 -9.61 5.92 0.38
CA ARG A 151 -10.39 4.76 -0.10
C ARG A 151 -10.40 3.64 0.94
N ALA A 152 -11.57 3.02 1.06
CA ALA A 152 -11.77 1.85 1.90
C ALA A 152 -11.17 0.59 1.23
N ASN A 153 -10.47 -0.23 2.01
CA ASN A 153 -9.95 -1.54 1.60
C ASN A 153 -9.76 -2.44 2.83
N CYS A 154 -10.62 -3.44 2.99
CA CYS A 154 -10.56 -4.34 4.15
C CYS A 154 -9.41 -5.38 4.10
N ALA A 155 -8.65 -5.47 3.01
CA ALA A 155 -7.59 -6.47 2.85
C ALA A 155 -6.20 -5.89 3.12
N HIS A 156 -5.89 -4.74 2.51
CA HIS A 156 -4.54 -4.20 2.50
C HIS A 156 -4.51 -2.71 2.80
N LEU A 157 -3.41 -2.29 3.41
CA LEU A 157 -3.04 -0.91 3.67
C LEU A 157 -2.01 -0.48 2.61
N GLY A 158 -2.17 0.70 2.04
CA GLY A 158 -1.31 1.09 0.92
C GLY A 158 -1.49 2.51 0.41
N VAL A 159 -0.68 2.85 -0.59
CA VAL A 159 -0.80 4.08 -1.37
C VAL A 159 -0.78 3.75 -2.86
N THR A 160 -1.55 4.48 -3.65
CA THR A 160 -1.62 4.33 -5.11
C THR A 160 -1.88 5.68 -5.76
N GLY A 161 -1.73 5.77 -7.07
CA GLY A 161 -2.06 6.96 -7.83
C GLY A 161 -1.25 7.06 -9.11
N TYR A 162 -1.01 8.28 -9.57
CA TYR A 162 -0.15 8.55 -10.70
C TYR A 162 0.54 9.91 -10.58
N VAL A 163 1.52 10.16 -11.46
CA VAL A 163 2.28 11.41 -11.50
C VAL A 163 2.13 12.07 -12.87
N ARG A 164 1.95 13.40 -12.94
CA ARG A 164 1.82 14.20 -14.17
C ARG A 164 3.01 15.17 -14.36
N ASP A 165 3.31 15.50 -15.61
CA ASP A 165 4.35 16.46 -16.03
C ASP A 165 3.84 17.92 -16.09
N GLY A 166 3.06 18.30 -15.09
CA GLY A 166 2.44 19.61 -15.01
C GLY A 166 1.15 19.57 -14.19
N ASP A 167 0.53 20.74 -14.04
CA ASP A 167 -0.66 20.94 -13.21
C ASP A 167 -1.97 20.76 -13.98
N ASP A 168 -1.97 20.77 -15.31
CA ASP A 168 -3.19 20.62 -16.09
C ASP A 168 -3.63 19.15 -16.12
N ASP A 169 -4.94 18.89 -16.16
CA ASP A 169 -5.45 17.51 -16.13
C ASP A 169 -5.14 16.72 -17.41
N ASP A 170 -4.83 17.43 -18.49
CA ASP A 170 -4.43 16.90 -19.79
C ASP A 170 -2.91 16.68 -19.91
N ASP A 171 -2.12 17.08 -18.91
CA ASP A 171 -0.67 16.89 -18.93
C ASP A 171 -0.30 15.41 -18.94
N PRO A 172 0.78 15.04 -19.67
CA PRO A 172 1.19 13.65 -19.79
C PRO A 172 1.61 13.09 -18.43
N ARG A 173 1.35 11.80 -18.23
CA ARG A 173 1.78 11.09 -17.03
C ARG A 173 3.26 10.75 -17.09
N LEU A 174 3.96 10.87 -15.97
CA LEU A 174 5.40 10.68 -15.85
C LEU A 174 5.76 9.25 -15.38
N PRO A 175 6.40 8.44 -16.24
CA PRO A 175 6.97 7.15 -15.83
C PRO A 175 8.29 7.34 -15.07
N GLY A 176 8.70 6.32 -14.31
CA GLY A 176 10.01 6.30 -13.64
C GLY A 176 10.15 7.24 -12.43
N VAL A 177 9.05 7.76 -11.90
CA VAL A 177 9.02 8.59 -10.69
C VAL A 177 8.92 7.68 -9.47
N THR A 178 9.82 7.83 -8.52
CA THR A 178 9.87 7.05 -7.28
C THR A 178 9.16 7.78 -6.15
N ILE A 179 8.14 7.12 -5.59
CA ILE A 179 7.40 7.53 -4.40
C ILE A 179 7.97 6.77 -3.20
N GLN A 180 8.25 7.50 -2.13
CA GLN A 180 8.65 6.99 -0.83
C GLN A 180 7.52 7.19 0.16
N VAL A 181 7.24 6.18 0.99
CA VAL A 181 6.35 6.29 2.16
C VAL A 181 7.11 5.95 3.43
N THR A 182 7.04 6.84 4.40
CA THR A 182 7.62 6.67 5.75
C THR A 182 6.53 6.71 6.81
N GLY A 183 6.73 6.01 7.93
CA GLY A 183 5.91 6.13 9.13
C GLY A 183 6.74 6.71 10.28
N ASP A 184 6.12 7.48 11.18
CA ASP A 184 6.80 8.23 12.23
C ASP A 184 6.88 7.53 13.61
N GLU A 185 6.31 6.34 13.75
CA GLU A 185 6.33 5.58 15.01
C GLU A 185 7.46 4.54 15.13
N ASP A 186 7.98 4.40 16.35
CA ASP A 186 8.94 3.38 16.76
C ASP A 186 8.40 1.97 16.47
N GLY A 187 9.12 1.23 15.63
CA GLY A 187 8.77 -0.15 15.25
C GLY A 187 8.09 -0.29 13.89
N PHE A 188 7.73 0.82 13.24
CA PHE A 188 7.28 0.77 11.85
C PHE A 188 8.44 0.50 10.88
N ARG A 189 8.29 -0.48 9.98
CA ARG A 189 9.34 -0.99 9.09
C ARG A 189 9.42 -0.22 7.74
N GLY A 190 9.38 1.11 7.79
CA GLY A 190 9.62 1.96 6.61
C GLY A 190 11.11 2.27 6.39
N PRO A 191 11.51 2.90 5.26
CA PRO A 191 10.67 3.40 4.16
C PRO A 191 10.22 2.34 3.15
N PHE A 192 9.06 2.57 2.52
CA PHE A 192 8.53 1.81 1.39
C PHE A 192 8.69 2.61 0.10
N TYR A 193 8.87 1.91 -1.02
CA TYR A 193 9.10 2.54 -2.31
C TYR A 193 8.22 1.93 -3.39
N ALA A 194 7.73 2.77 -4.31
CA ALA A 194 7.21 2.35 -5.61
C ALA A 194 7.72 3.31 -6.68
N THR A 195 7.86 2.80 -7.89
CA THR A 195 8.20 3.61 -9.06
C THR A 195 7.02 3.58 -10.02
N THR A 196 6.70 4.72 -10.62
CA THR A 196 5.64 4.79 -11.62
C THR A 196 5.99 3.94 -12.84
N ASP A 197 5.01 3.22 -13.35
CA ASP A 197 5.14 2.37 -14.53
C ASP A 197 5.16 3.20 -15.83
N GLY A 198 5.12 2.53 -16.99
CA GLY A 198 5.10 3.18 -18.29
C GLY A 198 3.88 4.09 -18.55
N LYS A 199 2.84 4.03 -17.72
CA LYS A 199 1.65 4.89 -17.76
C LYS A 199 1.68 5.97 -16.68
N GLY A 200 2.77 6.07 -15.92
CA GLY A 200 2.91 6.97 -14.80
C GLY A 200 2.10 6.58 -13.57
N GLU A 201 1.57 5.35 -13.49
CA GLU A 201 0.78 4.85 -12.37
C GLU A 201 1.69 4.13 -11.35
N TYR A 202 1.35 4.23 -10.06
CA TYR A 202 2.06 3.52 -9.00
C TYR A 202 1.09 2.92 -7.98
N GLY A 203 1.56 1.91 -7.27
CA GLY A 203 0.87 1.31 -6.14
C GLY A 203 1.85 0.55 -5.25
N MET A 204 1.69 0.67 -3.94
CA MET A 204 2.42 -0.14 -2.97
C MET A 204 1.51 -0.57 -1.84
N VAL A 205 1.71 -1.81 -1.40
CA VAL A 205 1.14 -2.34 -0.17
C VAL A 205 2.14 -2.09 0.95
N ILE A 206 1.68 -1.39 1.98
CA ILE A 206 2.47 -1.03 3.16
C ILE A 206 2.30 -2.11 4.25
N GLY A 207 1.13 -2.75 4.30
CA GLY A 207 0.89 -3.92 5.14
C GLY A 207 -0.53 -4.45 5.05
N GLU A 208 -0.85 -5.38 5.92
CA GLU A 208 -2.18 -5.98 6.03
C GLU A 208 -3.05 -5.23 7.04
N PHE A 209 -4.35 -5.20 6.77
CA PHE A 209 -5.33 -4.61 7.67
C PHE A 209 -5.31 -5.31 9.05
N GLY A 210 -5.34 -4.52 10.13
CA GLY A 210 -5.27 -5.03 11.51
C GLY A 210 -3.89 -5.54 11.96
N LYS A 211 -2.85 -5.43 11.12
CA LYS A 211 -1.47 -5.79 11.48
C LYS A 211 -0.55 -4.60 11.72
N ILE A 212 -0.93 -3.41 11.26
CA ILE A 212 -0.20 -2.17 11.49
C ILE A 212 -0.74 -1.50 12.77
N PRO A 213 0.12 -0.95 13.65
CA PRO A 213 -0.33 -0.16 14.79
C PRO A 213 -1.23 1.01 14.36
N GLU A 214 -2.30 1.26 15.09
CA GLU A 214 -3.31 2.30 14.76
C GLU A 214 -2.77 3.75 14.81
N ARG A 215 -1.55 3.94 15.32
CA ARG A 215 -0.99 5.25 15.63
C ARG A 215 0.13 5.69 14.68
N VAL A 216 0.42 4.91 13.65
CA VAL A 216 1.43 5.29 12.65
C VAL A 216 0.86 6.40 11.75
N GLU A 217 1.50 7.58 11.77
CA GLU A 217 1.27 8.61 10.74
C GLU A 217 2.23 8.34 9.57
N PHE A 218 1.64 8.09 8.41
CA PHE A 218 2.33 7.90 7.15
C PHE A 218 2.54 9.23 6.46
N VAL A 219 3.69 9.37 5.82
CA VAL A 219 4.07 10.51 4.99
C VAL A 219 4.52 9.98 3.63
N ALA A 220 3.93 10.49 2.55
CA ALA A 220 4.36 10.20 1.19
C ALA A 220 5.16 11.37 0.60
N GLU A 221 6.24 11.07 -0.11
CA GLU A 221 7.02 12.05 -0.86
C GLU A 221 7.60 11.45 -2.15
N ILE A 222 7.84 12.29 -3.17
CA ILE A 222 8.63 11.89 -4.33
C ILE A 222 10.11 12.06 -4.01
N THR A 223 10.93 11.08 -4.37
CA THR A 223 12.36 11.04 -4.04
C THR A 223 13.23 10.85 -5.28
N GLY A 224 14.43 11.41 -5.28
CA GLY A 224 15.38 11.32 -6.38
C GLY A 224 16.46 12.41 -6.31
N GLU A 225 17.39 12.36 -7.25
CA GLU A 225 18.45 13.36 -7.35
C GLU A 225 17.86 14.69 -7.87
N ASN A 226 18.10 15.79 -7.14
CA ASN A 226 17.55 17.12 -7.47
C ASN A 226 16.01 17.16 -7.53
N VAL A 227 15.36 16.34 -6.71
CA VAL A 227 13.91 16.33 -6.51
C VAL A 227 13.57 17.12 -5.27
N LYS A 228 12.53 17.94 -5.36
CA LYS A 228 11.88 18.56 -4.20
C LYS A 228 10.43 18.13 -4.16
N THR A 229 9.95 17.78 -2.98
CA THR A 229 8.53 17.49 -2.76
C THR A 229 7.94 18.53 -1.81
N GLU A 230 6.94 19.26 -2.27
CA GLU A 230 6.15 20.18 -1.46
C GLU A 230 4.92 19.47 -0.86
N ASP A 231 4.41 19.99 0.26
CA ASP A 231 3.14 19.57 0.89
C ASP A 231 2.93 18.05 1.06
N ARG A 232 3.96 17.35 1.54
CA ARG A 232 3.97 15.89 1.75
C ARG A 232 2.67 15.37 2.42
N PRO A 233 1.81 14.62 1.71
CA PRO A 233 0.57 14.12 2.27
C PRO A 233 0.80 13.24 3.48
N LYS A 234 0.02 13.51 4.54
CA LYS A 234 0.06 12.78 5.80
C LYS A 234 -1.24 12.04 6.04
N TRP A 235 -1.18 10.81 6.55
CA TRP A 235 -2.39 10.07 6.92
C TRP A 235 -2.16 8.98 7.96
N SER A 236 -3.23 8.57 8.63
CA SER A 236 -3.28 7.37 9.48
C SER A 236 -4.41 6.46 8.99
N PHE A 237 -4.27 5.16 9.18
CA PHE A 237 -5.29 4.21 8.77
C PHE A 237 -6.39 4.08 9.83
N SER A 238 -7.63 3.84 9.40
CA SER A 238 -8.73 3.50 10.31
C SER A 238 -8.73 1.99 10.58
N ASP A 239 -8.99 1.63 11.83
CA ASP A 239 -9.23 0.29 12.36
C ASP A 239 -10.57 -0.33 11.92
N ASN A 240 -11.44 0.46 11.29
CA ASN A 240 -12.76 0.03 10.84
C ASN A 240 -12.92 0.24 9.34
N CYS A 241 -12.83 -0.85 8.58
CA CYS A 241 -12.98 -0.81 7.13
C CYS A 241 -14.44 -0.62 6.65
N ASN A 242 -15.43 -0.70 7.55
CA ASN A 242 -16.84 -0.48 7.25
C ASN A 242 -17.32 0.94 7.57
N SER A 243 -16.44 1.81 8.07
CA SER A 243 -16.78 3.21 8.32
C SER A 243 -16.89 3.98 7.00
N ASN A 244 -17.74 5.00 6.94
CA ASN A 244 -17.73 5.97 5.83
C ASN A 244 -16.40 6.73 5.74
N ASP A 245 -15.65 6.78 6.85
CA ASP A 245 -14.33 7.40 6.94
C ASP A 245 -13.19 6.35 6.88
N ALA A 246 -13.48 5.13 6.43
CA ALA A 246 -12.51 4.05 6.31
C ALA A 246 -11.37 4.46 5.36
N LEU A 247 -10.19 4.65 5.93
CA LEU A 247 -8.96 4.93 5.20
C LEU A 247 -8.03 3.73 5.34
N GLN A 248 -7.89 2.97 4.26
CA GLN A 248 -6.90 1.90 4.14
C GLN A 248 -5.99 2.10 2.93
N ILE A 249 -6.51 2.74 1.87
CA ILE A 249 -5.72 3.13 0.70
C ILE A 249 -5.74 4.65 0.59
N MET A 250 -4.56 5.26 0.57
CA MET A 250 -4.39 6.65 0.17
C MET A 250 -4.17 6.71 -1.35
N TYR A 251 -5.03 7.44 -2.06
CA TYR A 251 -4.87 7.69 -3.48
C TYR A 251 -4.31 9.11 -3.67
N ILE A 252 -3.13 9.26 -4.29
CA ILE A 252 -2.46 10.56 -4.45
C ILE A 252 -2.09 10.79 -5.92
N ILE A 253 -2.59 11.89 -6.47
CA ILE A 253 -2.16 12.41 -7.77
C ILE A 253 -1.09 13.47 -7.52
N TRP A 254 0.10 13.26 -8.08
CA TRP A 254 1.19 14.23 -8.03
C TRP A 254 1.28 15.02 -9.34
N SER A 255 1.59 16.31 -9.25
CA SER A 255 2.01 17.12 -10.38
C SER A 255 3.45 17.58 -10.22
N LYS A 256 4.18 17.63 -11.33
CA LYS A 256 5.46 18.34 -11.41
C LYS A 256 5.20 19.83 -11.60
N VAL A 257 5.82 20.66 -10.77
CA VAL A 257 5.76 22.12 -10.89
C VAL A 257 6.76 22.56 -11.95
N ASN A 258 6.26 23.27 -12.97
CA ASN A 258 7.06 23.82 -14.07
C ASN A 258 7.62 25.22 -13.74
#